data_AF-A0A7W6TG95-F1
#
_entry.id   AF-A0A7W6TG95-F1
#
_cell.length_a   1.000
_cell.length_b   1.000
_cell.length_c   1.000
_cell.angle_alpha   90.00
_cell.angle_beta   90.00
_cell.angle_gamma   90.00
#
_symmetry.space_group_name_H-M   'P 1'
#
loop_
_entity.id
_entity.type
_entity.pdbx_description
1 polymer ?
#
loop_
_entity_poly.entity_id
_entity_poly.type
_entity_poly.pdbx_seq_one_letter_code
_entity_poly.pdbx_strand_id
1 'polypeptide(L)' 'MVKVGPLEDAPAGASSKKRHIGFLDGQFSVPDDFDTLFAKDIEDMFCGEDK' A
#
# COMPACT_ATOMS: atom_id res chain seq x y z
N MET A 1 -20.86 29.77 1.22
CA MET A 1 -21.70 28.75 1.89
C MET A 1 -21.88 27.60 0.91
N VAL A 2 -21.34 26.42 1.21
CA VAL A 2 -21.41 25.25 0.31
C VAL A 2 -22.61 24.40 0.70
N LYS A 3 -23.45 24.06 -0.28
CA LYS A 3 -24.63 23.23 -0.07
C LYS A 3 -24.25 21.75 -0.18
N VAL A 4 -24.29 21.05 0.94
CA VAL A 4 -24.03 19.60 1.01
C VAL A 4 -25.36 18.88 0.80
N GLY A 5 -25.43 18.04 -0.23
CA GLY A 5 -26.55 17.12 -0.46
C GLY A 5 -26.32 15.79 0.26
N PRO A 6 -27.39 15.08 0.68
CA PRO A 6 -27.24 13.75 1.27
C PRO A 6 -26.63 12.78 0.26
N LEU A 7 -25.63 12.00 0.67
CA LEU A 7 -25.22 10.82 -0.07
C LEU A 7 -26.21 9.71 0.28
N GLU A 8 -26.87 9.15 -0.73
CA GLU A 8 -27.73 7.98 -0.55
C GLU A 8 -26.89 6.84 0.06
N ASP A 9 -27.42 6.21 1.12
CA ASP A 9 -26.82 5.03 1.71
C ASP A 9 -26.74 3.92 0.65
N ALA A 10 -25.51 3.51 0.34
CA ALA A 10 -25.27 2.39 -0.57
C ALA A 10 -26.09 1.17 -0.10
N PRO A 11 -26.71 0.41 -1.03
CA PRO A 11 -27.60 -0.69 -0.65
C PRO A 11 -26.90 -1.63 0.31
N ALA A 12 -27.63 -2.08 1.33
CA ALA A 12 -27.23 -2.96 2.43
C ALA A 12 -26.82 -4.40 1.99
N GLY A 13 -26.14 -4.52 0.85
CA GLY A 13 -25.42 -5.68 0.34
C GLY A 13 -23.96 -5.37 -0.07
N ALA A 14 -23.49 -4.12 0.09
CA ALA A 14 -22.09 -3.74 -0.19
C ALA A 14 -21.10 -4.13 0.91
N SER A 15 -21.47 -5.00 1.84
CA SER A 15 -20.56 -5.57 2.83
C SER A 15 -19.84 -6.82 2.34
N SER A 16 -19.66 -7.01 1.03
CA SER A 16 -18.46 -7.74 0.62
C SER A 16 -17.32 -6.79 0.99
N LYS A 17 -16.78 -6.95 2.21
CA LYS A 17 -15.47 -6.42 2.56
C LYS A 17 -14.62 -6.69 1.33
N LYS A 18 -14.25 -5.63 0.58
CA LYS A 18 -13.21 -5.69 -0.43
C LYS A 18 -11.99 -6.10 0.37
N ARG A 19 -11.84 -7.40 0.57
CA ARG A 19 -10.62 -7.98 1.10
C ARG A 19 -9.63 -7.58 0.03
N HIS A 20 -8.66 -6.76 0.41
CA HIS A 20 -7.46 -6.58 -0.37
C HIS A 20 -6.76 -7.95 -0.37
N ILE A 21 -7.31 -8.91 -1.11
CA ILE A 21 -6.58 -10.09 -1.56
C ILE A 21 -5.41 -9.53 -2.34
N GLY A 22 -4.21 -10.04 -2.00
CA GLY A 22 -2.91 -9.42 -2.22
C GLY A 22 -2.80 -8.64 -3.53
N PHE A 23 -2.08 -7.53 -3.47
CA PHE A 23 -1.83 -6.66 -4.60
C PHE A 23 -1.41 -7.51 -5.81
N LEU A 24 -2.31 -7.68 -6.78
CA LEU A 24 -2.09 -8.46 -8.00
C LEU A 24 -1.68 -9.93 -7.74
N ASP A 25 -2.44 -10.63 -6.90
CA ASP A 25 -2.29 -12.05 -6.59
C ASP A 25 -1.96 -12.90 -7.84
N GLY A 26 -0.83 -13.62 -7.80
CA GLY A 26 -0.32 -14.46 -8.88
C GLY A 26 0.37 -13.74 -10.06
N GLN A 27 0.31 -12.41 -10.14
CA GLN A 27 1.03 -11.62 -11.16
C GLN A 27 2.35 -11.06 -10.63
N PHE A 28 2.48 -10.93 -9.31
CA PHE A 28 3.69 -10.48 -8.64
C PHE A 28 4.01 -11.43 -7.49
N SER A 29 5.26 -11.88 -7.43
CA SER A 29 5.81 -12.64 -6.30
C SER A 29 6.72 -11.71 -5.51
N VAL A 30 6.57 -11.71 -4.19
CA VAL A 30 7.56 -11.07 -3.30
C VAL A 30 8.83 -11.92 -3.35
N PRO A 31 9.98 -11.35 -3.73
CA PRO A 31 11.26 -12.06 -3.66
C PRO A 31 11.64 -12.38 -2.22
N ASP A 32 12.33 -13.50 -1.99
CA ASP A 32 12.78 -13.91 -0.65
C ASP A 32 13.76 -12.91 -0.01
N ASP A 33 14.42 -12.07 -0.81
CA ASP A 33 15.40 -11.06 -0.40
C ASP A 33 14.80 -9.65 -0.21
N PHE A 34 13.47 -9.51 -0.28
CA PHE A 34 12.76 -8.23 -0.19
C PHE A 34 13.14 -7.40 1.05
N ASP A 35 13.34 -8.06 2.19
CA ASP A 35 13.73 -7.41 3.46
C ASP A 35 15.11 -6.72 3.40
N THR A 36 15.93 -7.06 2.41
CA THR A 36 17.29 -6.54 2.24
C THR A 36 17.49 -5.75 0.95
N LEU A 37 16.45 -5.63 0.11
CA LEU A 37 16.53 -4.88 -1.12
C LEU A 37 16.92 -3.43 -0.83
N PHE A 38 17.89 -2.92 -1.59
CA PHE A 38 18.41 -1.56 -1.47
C PHE A 38 19.00 -1.19 -0.10
N ALA A 39 19.30 -2.16 0.77
CA ALA A 39 19.82 -1.89 2.11
C ALA A 39 21.03 -0.93 2.09
N LYS A 40 21.98 -1.17 1.18
CA LYS A 40 23.16 -0.32 1.01
C LYS A 40 22.83 1.11 0.55
N ASP A 41 21.96 1.27 -0.44
CA ASP A 41 21.58 2.59 -0.94
C ASP A 41 20.83 3.39 0.15
N ILE A 42 20.01 2.70 0.95
CA ILE A 42 19.32 3.27 2.12
C ILE A 42 20.33 3.66 3.19
N GLU A 43 21.29 2.79 3.52
CA GLU A 43 22.38 3.10 4.44
C GLU A 43 23.16 4.35 4.01
N ASP A 44 23.54 4.44 2.74
CA ASP A 44 24.26 5.59 2.18
C ASP A 44 23.42 6.89 2.25
N MET A 45 22.09 6.81 2.09
CA MET A 45 21.18 7.95 2.20
C MET A 45 21.01 8.49 3.63
N PHE A 46 21.03 7.61 4.63
CA PHE A 46 20.67 7.97 6.01
C PHE A 46 21.84 8.04 6.97
N CYS A 47 22.87 7.22 6.77
CA CYS A 47 24.07 7.25 7.58
C CYS A 47 25.16 8.14 6.95
N GLY A 48 25.17 8.29 5.61
CA GLY A 48 26.24 8.99 4.91
C GLY A 48 27.59 8.30 5.10
N GLU A 49 28.53 8.54 4.19
CA GLU A 49 29.92 8.16 4.46
C GLU A 49 30.44 9.07 5.59
N ASP A 50 30.40 8.57 6.83
CA ASP A 50 31.24 9.08 7.91
C ASP A 50 32.71 8.91 7.50
N LYS A 51 33.25 9.87 6.74
CA LYS A 51 34.65 9.97 6.38
C LYS A 51 35.14 11.40 6.30
#